data_AF-A0A8K0NW32-F1
#
_entry.id   AF-A0A8K0NW32-F1
#
_cell.length_a   1.000
_cell.length_b   1.000
_cell.length_c   1.000
_cell.angle_alpha   90.00
_cell.angle_beta   90.00
_cell.angle_gamma   90.00
#
_symmetry.space_group_name_H-M   'P 1'
#
loop_
_entity.id
_entity.type
_entity.pdbx_description
1 polymer ?
#
loop_
_entity_poly.entity_id
_entity_poly.type
_entity_poly.pdbx_seq_one_letter_code
_entity_poly.pdbx_strand_id
1 'polypeptide(L)'
;MFPVLTNTSVKHATDLFFMDVVTVTPPWTRPIQIKDNHISEPAYTATYKNIVQDCIVLRHIAEIVQTGSSEGISKELQASPLYTMVSTYCRGDDDLEKLHQVWQELQSNVDHLLDKEMNKKTSNATALGVKQVLEKKEGLFRMHMMGKRVNYAARTVITPDPNIDVDEIGVPKAFALKLSYPVPVTPWNAEELRKMVINGPQVHPGACMLQNEDGSMTKLKPHDMKQRMAVAKRLLTPSDKENSTGLKVVYRHLCNGDIMLLNRQPTLHRPSIMAHRARILSTEKTFRLHYANCKSYNADFDGDEMNAHFPQSEISRSEGYNLVSVANHYLVPKDGTPLSGLIQDHVISGVKLTVRGKFFSRTDYQHLVFQALSQKNGYIKLMPPAIWKPKPLWSGKQVVSTIIINITPPGKKCINLNSKAKIGYKDWEKRRPRPWVAGGSYFKSPSEMSEAEVIIREGELLCGVLDKTHYGATTYGLVHCMNELYGGPSALSLLSCFSKVFGAYLQMEGFTLGVKDILVCKSADKKRNKVISRIREVRELLEAFYVSLSFR
;
A
#
# COMPACT_ATOMS: atom_id res chain seq x y z
N MET A 1 42.33 -2.58 17.11
CA MET A 1 43.17 -1.44 16.73
C MET A 1 43.34 -1.46 15.20
N PHE A 2 42.20 -1.33 14.51
CA PHE A 2 41.85 -0.31 13.51
C PHE A 2 42.41 -0.54 12.08
N PRO A 3 41.55 -1.04 11.15
CA PRO A 3 41.78 -1.00 9.69
C PRO A 3 42.04 0.39 9.10
N VAL A 4 41.88 1.44 9.91
CA VAL A 4 42.14 2.84 9.55
C VAL A 4 43.64 3.13 9.49
N LEU A 5 44.45 2.51 10.35
CA LEU A 5 45.90 2.74 10.41
C LEU A 5 46.69 1.97 9.35
N THR A 6 46.08 0.94 8.75
CA THR A 6 46.75 0.09 7.75
C THR A 6 46.89 0.75 6.38
N ASN A 7 46.11 1.81 6.10
CA ASN A 7 46.08 2.50 4.80
C ASN A 7 46.55 3.96 4.85
N THR A 8 47.17 4.40 5.95
CA THR A 8 47.54 5.82 6.13
C THR A 8 48.96 6.11 5.68
N SER A 9 49.14 7.17 4.88
CA SER A 9 50.44 7.67 4.39
C SER A 9 51.09 8.70 5.33
N VAL A 10 50.58 8.88 6.55
CA VAL A 10 51.03 9.91 7.49
C VAL A 10 52.31 9.44 8.19
N LYS A 11 53.30 10.33 8.34
CA LYS A 11 54.62 10.02 8.90
C LYS A 11 54.55 9.54 10.35
N HIS A 12 53.64 10.12 11.15
CA HIS A 12 53.36 9.69 12.51
C HIS A 12 51.87 9.34 12.63
N ALA A 13 51.58 8.09 12.99
CA ALA A 13 50.20 7.59 13.10
C ALA A 13 49.41 8.26 14.24
N THR A 14 50.09 8.89 15.20
CA THR A 14 49.48 9.62 16.33
C THR A 14 48.79 10.90 15.90
N ASP A 15 49.25 11.52 14.81
CA ASP A 15 48.73 12.81 14.33
C ASP A 15 47.27 12.69 13.86
N LEU A 16 46.82 11.47 13.54
CA LEU A 16 45.43 11.15 13.17
C LEU A 16 44.41 11.35 14.30
N PHE A 17 44.85 11.39 15.56
CA PHE A 17 43.97 11.61 16.71
C PHE A 17 43.77 13.08 17.05
N PHE A 18 44.54 13.97 16.43
CA PHE A 18 44.46 15.41 16.64
C PHE A 18 43.88 16.10 15.40
N MET A 19 43.18 17.22 15.61
CA MET A 19 42.60 18.01 14.54
C MET A 19 43.33 19.35 14.45
N ASP A 20 44.29 19.47 13.52
CA ASP A 20 44.97 20.74 13.23
C ASP A 20 44.05 21.70 12.46
N VAL A 21 43.10 21.15 11.70
CA VAL A 21 42.18 21.90 10.83
C VAL A 21 40.76 21.37 10.97
N VAL A 22 39.80 22.28 11.18
CA VAL A 22 38.37 21.97 11.16
C VAL A 22 37.80 22.26 9.78
N THR A 23 37.24 21.25 9.11
CA THR A 23 36.60 21.42 7.80
C THR A 23 35.24 22.12 7.93
N VAL A 24 35.03 23.19 7.17
CA VAL A 24 33.76 23.91 7.13
C VAL A 24 32.89 23.36 6.00
N THR A 25 31.65 23.00 6.34
CA THR A 25 30.71 22.49 5.34
C THR A 25 30.24 23.59 4.37
N PRO A 26 29.99 23.26 3.09
CA PRO A 26 29.55 24.24 2.09
C PRO A 26 28.26 24.98 2.49
N PRO A 27 27.99 26.19 1.96
CA PRO A 27 26.81 26.97 2.32
C PRO A 27 25.46 26.25 2.07
N TRP A 28 25.37 25.44 1.01
CA TRP A 28 24.12 24.75 0.65
C TRP A 28 23.69 23.66 1.65
N THR A 29 24.62 23.17 2.49
CA THR A 29 24.29 22.23 3.59
C THR A 29 23.92 22.94 4.88
N ARG A 30 24.02 24.27 4.93
CA ARG A 30 23.67 25.13 6.07
C ARG A 30 22.69 26.22 5.64
N PRO A 31 21.51 25.87 5.11
CA PRO A 31 20.54 26.84 4.62
C PRO A 31 19.98 27.67 5.78
N ILE A 32 19.78 28.96 5.53
CA ILE A 32 19.10 29.87 6.45
C ILE A 32 17.73 29.30 6.83
N GLN A 33 17.41 29.34 8.12
CA GLN A 33 16.10 28.87 8.60
C GLN A 33 15.12 30.03 8.59
N ILE A 34 13.98 29.83 7.94
CA ILE A 34 12.87 30.80 7.89
C ILE A 34 11.71 30.18 8.66
N LYS A 35 11.34 30.78 9.79
CA LYS A 35 10.16 30.42 10.58
C LYS A 35 9.28 31.65 10.73
N ASP A 36 8.02 31.56 10.28
CA ASP A 36 7.03 32.64 10.40
C ASP A 36 7.55 34.01 9.93
N ASN A 37 8.20 34.05 8.76
CA ASN A 37 8.88 35.22 8.17
C ASN A 37 10.08 35.79 8.96
N HIS A 38 10.47 35.19 10.07
CA HIS A 38 11.73 35.51 10.74
C HIS A 38 12.86 34.67 10.16
N ILE A 39 13.92 35.36 9.73
CA ILE A 39 15.16 34.78 9.24
C ILE A 39 16.08 34.55 10.43
N SER A 40 16.42 33.29 10.69
CA SER A 40 17.37 32.92 11.74
C SER A 40 18.56 32.16 11.14
N GLU A 41 19.75 32.42 11.67
CA GLU A 41 20.94 31.67 11.29
C GLU A 41 20.82 30.20 11.73
N PRO A 42 21.42 29.26 10.98
CA PRO A 42 21.45 27.86 11.38
C PRO A 42 22.29 27.68 12.65
N ALA A 43 21.80 26.87 13.58
CA ALA A 43 22.51 26.58 14.83
C ALA A 43 23.94 26.06 14.63
N TYR A 44 24.19 25.30 13.56
CA TYR A 44 25.54 24.84 13.16
C TYR A 44 26.51 25.97 12.82
N THR A 45 26.02 27.04 12.19
CA THR A 45 26.86 28.18 11.80
C THR A 45 27.31 28.96 13.03
N ALA A 46 26.48 29.01 14.08
CA ALA A 46 26.84 29.64 15.34
C ALA A 46 28.04 28.92 16.01
N THR A 47 28.09 27.58 15.98
CA THR A 47 29.22 26.81 16.51
C THR A 47 30.52 27.10 15.77
N TYR A 48 30.48 27.18 14.43
CA TYR A 48 31.66 27.58 13.65
C TYR A 48 32.13 28.99 13.98
N LYS A 49 31.20 29.94 14.20
CA LYS A 49 31.52 31.31 14.60
C LYS A 49 32.25 31.35 15.94
N ASN A 50 31.78 30.58 16.93
CA ASN A 50 32.43 30.49 18.24
C ASN A 50 33.85 29.92 18.12
N ILE A 51 34.06 28.84 17.35
CA ILE A 51 35.40 28.27 17.12
C ILE A 51 36.34 29.32 16.51
N VAL A 52 35.88 30.08 15.50
CA VAL A 52 36.69 31.14 14.88
C VAL A 52 37.01 32.26 15.87
N GLN A 53 36.05 32.64 16.72
CA GLN A 53 36.28 33.62 17.78
C GLN A 53 37.34 33.14 18.76
N ASP A 54 37.24 31.90 19.26
CA ASP A 54 38.23 31.31 20.18
C ASP A 54 39.63 31.25 19.54
N CYS A 55 39.75 30.90 18.26
CA CYS A 55 41.04 30.91 17.55
C CYS A 55 41.66 32.31 17.47
N ILE A 56 40.85 33.35 17.26
CA ILE A 56 41.31 34.75 17.22
C ILE A 56 41.79 35.16 18.63
N VAL A 57 41.03 34.85 19.68
CA VAL A 57 41.41 35.16 21.06
C VAL A 57 42.69 34.44 21.48
N LEU A 58 42.79 33.14 21.16
CA LEU A 58 43.95 32.33 21.49
C LEU A 58 45.23 32.84 20.82
N ARG A 59 45.13 33.24 19.54
CA ARG A 59 46.24 33.85 18.82
C ARG A 59 46.74 35.12 19.50
N HIS A 60 45.84 35.97 19.97
CA HIS A 60 46.20 37.20 20.68
C HIS A 60 46.91 36.93 22.01
N ILE A 61 46.38 36.01 22.83
CA ILE A 61 47.01 35.68 24.12
C ILE A 61 48.38 35.02 23.89
N ALA A 62 48.51 34.16 22.88
CA ALA A 62 49.79 33.54 22.52
C ALA A 62 50.83 34.58 22.07
N GLU A 63 50.43 35.60 21.30
CA GLU A 63 51.31 36.71 20.92
C GLU A 63 51.78 37.50 22.16
N ILE A 64 50.87 37.82 23.10
CA ILE A 64 51.20 38.53 24.36
C ILE A 64 52.17 37.73 25.23
N VAL A 65 51.95 36.42 25.37
CA VAL A 65 52.83 35.52 26.16
C VAL A 65 54.22 35.42 25.52
N GLN A 66 54.34 35.49 24.19
CA GLN A 66 55.64 35.44 23.50
C GLN A 66 56.40 36.77 23.57
N THR A 67 55.74 37.92 23.50
CA THR A 67 56.39 39.24 23.50
C THR A 67 56.59 39.84 24.89
N GLY A 68 55.96 39.30 25.93
CA GLY A 68 56.09 39.74 27.33
C GLY A 68 55.67 41.19 27.59
N SER A 69 55.01 41.84 26.61
CA SER A 69 54.58 43.23 26.64
C SER A 69 53.42 43.45 25.67
N SER A 70 52.45 44.26 26.09
CA SER A 70 51.23 44.61 25.35
C SER A 70 51.45 45.63 24.22
N GLU A 71 52.69 46.09 24.02
CA GLU A 71 53.04 47.17 23.09
C GLU A 71 53.42 46.69 21.68
N GLY A 72 53.54 45.37 21.48
CA GLY A 72 53.81 44.75 20.17
C GLY A 72 52.58 44.43 19.33
N ILE A 73 51.39 44.94 19.69
CA ILE A 73 50.14 44.62 19.00
C ILE A 73 50.07 45.43 17.69
N SER A 74 49.88 44.76 16.57
CA SER A 74 49.69 45.39 15.26
C SER A 74 48.48 46.34 15.30
N LYS A 75 48.67 47.61 14.90
CA LYS A 75 47.66 48.69 14.97
C LYS A 75 46.33 48.37 14.26
N GLU A 76 46.32 47.41 13.33
CA GLU A 76 45.12 46.93 12.64
C GLU A 76 44.19 46.09 13.54
N LEU A 77 44.72 45.43 14.57
CA LEU A 77 43.98 44.54 15.47
C LEU A 77 43.37 45.26 16.68
N GLN A 78 43.93 46.41 17.09
CA GLN A 78 43.37 47.26 18.15
C GLN A 78 42.06 47.97 17.76
N ALA A 79 41.77 48.08 16.46
CA ALA A 79 40.57 48.76 15.94
C ALA A 79 39.36 47.83 15.76
N SER A 80 39.50 46.52 16.00
CA SER A 80 38.41 45.56 15.87
C SER A 80 37.48 45.62 17.10
N PRO A 81 36.14 45.63 16.95
CA PRO A 81 35.18 45.56 18.06
C PRO A 81 35.37 44.32 18.96
N LEU A 82 36.11 43.32 18.47
CA LEU A 82 36.51 42.13 19.22
C LEU A 82 37.57 42.42 20.30
N TYR A 83 38.43 43.42 20.12
CA TYR A 83 39.49 43.78 21.08
C TYR A 83 38.93 44.15 22.46
N THR A 84 37.83 44.91 22.49
CA THR A 84 37.16 45.32 23.73
C THR A 84 36.42 44.17 24.43
N MET A 85 36.00 43.13 23.68
CA MET A 85 35.43 41.92 24.26
C MET A 85 36.49 40.99 24.86
N VAL A 86 37.67 40.90 24.25
CA VAL A 86 38.79 40.06 24.74
C VAL A 86 39.28 40.51 26.12
N SER A 87 39.37 41.83 26.36
CA SER A 87 39.74 42.36 27.67
C SER A 87 38.68 42.17 28.77
N THR A 88 37.43 41.87 28.41
CA THR A 88 36.32 41.64 29.37
C THR A 88 35.93 40.18 29.54
N TYR A 89 36.26 39.29 28.60
CA TYR A 89 35.90 37.87 28.64
C TYR A 89 36.93 36.95 29.31
N CYS A 90 38.21 37.32 29.32
CA CYS A 90 39.24 36.46 29.91
C CYS A 90 39.21 36.51 31.45
N ARG A 91 38.79 35.41 32.07
CA ARG A 91 38.93 35.19 33.52
C ARG A 91 40.30 34.55 33.80
N GLY A 92 40.96 34.99 34.86
CA GLY A 92 42.29 34.50 35.25
C GLY A 92 43.21 35.65 35.58
N ASP A 93 43.96 35.52 36.68
CA ASP A 93 44.89 36.56 37.14
C ASP A 93 46.22 36.51 36.37
N ASP A 94 46.58 35.35 35.81
CA ASP A 94 47.82 35.12 35.04
C ASP A 94 47.53 34.85 33.55
N ASP A 95 48.44 35.26 32.67
CA ASP A 95 48.28 35.15 31.21
C ASP A 95 48.36 33.69 30.73
N LEU A 96 49.09 32.83 31.46
CA LEU A 96 49.10 31.38 31.23
C LEU A 96 47.77 30.72 31.61
N GLU A 97 47.11 31.20 32.65
CA GLU A 97 45.80 30.69 33.07
C GLU A 97 44.73 31.06 32.04
N LYS A 98 44.77 32.29 31.54
CA LYS A 98 43.89 32.75 30.44
C LYS A 98 44.08 31.90 29.18
N LEU A 99 45.34 31.59 28.81
CA LEU A 99 45.63 30.72 27.67
C LEU A 99 45.02 29.33 27.86
N HIS A 100 45.15 28.74 29.06
CA HIS A 100 44.62 27.42 29.35
C HIS A 100 43.07 27.39 29.31
N GLN A 101 42.40 28.41 29.82
CA GLN A 101 40.94 28.49 29.79
C GLN A 101 40.41 28.61 28.36
N VAL A 102 41.00 29.46 27.52
CA VAL A 102 40.60 29.60 26.10
C VAL A 102 40.87 28.32 25.32
N TRP A 103 41.97 27.62 25.61
CA TRP A 103 42.24 26.30 25.02
C TRP A 103 41.16 25.27 25.39
N GLN A 104 40.72 25.24 26.64
CA GLN A 104 39.62 24.36 27.07
C GLN A 104 38.29 24.73 26.40
N GLU A 105 38.00 26.02 26.21
CA GLU A 105 36.79 26.49 25.52
C GLU A 105 36.82 26.11 24.03
N LEU A 106 37.96 26.28 23.36
CA LEU A 106 38.15 25.85 21.97
C LEU A 106 37.91 24.35 21.81
N GLN A 107 38.52 23.52 22.67
CA GLN A 107 38.30 22.07 22.67
C GLN A 107 36.81 21.75 22.88
N SER A 108 36.16 22.43 23.82
CA SER A 108 34.75 22.26 24.15
C SER A 108 33.81 22.62 22.98
N ASN A 109 34.15 23.64 22.20
CA ASN A 109 33.40 24.05 21.01
C ASN A 109 33.64 23.11 19.81
N VAL A 110 34.86 22.58 19.64
CA VAL A 110 35.18 21.54 18.64
C VAL A 110 34.49 20.21 19.00
N ASP A 111 34.51 19.82 20.27
CA ASP A 111 33.80 18.64 20.76
C ASP A 111 32.30 18.77 20.49
N HIS A 112 31.72 19.96 20.72
CA HIS A 112 30.31 20.23 20.46
C HIS A 112 29.92 20.11 18.98
N LEU A 113 30.84 20.42 18.05
CA LEU A 113 30.63 20.23 16.61
C LEU A 113 30.39 18.74 16.29
N LEU A 114 31.14 17.84 16.94
CA LEU A 114 31.06 16.40 16.72
C LEU A 114 29.92 15.76 17.52
N ASP A 115 29.90 16.02 18.82
CA ASP A 115 28.97 15.41 19.77
C ASP A 115 28.50 16.44 20.81
N LYS A 116 27.20 16.74 20.78
CA LYS A 116 26.57 17.62 21.78
C LYS A 116 26.77 17.13 23.22
N GLU A 117 26.83 15.82 23.46
CA GLU A 117 26.85 15.24 24.81
C GLU A 117 28.22 15.31 25.49
N MET A 118 29.29 15.55 24.72
CA MET A 118 30.64 15.74 25.26
C MET A 118 30.78 17.07 26.01
N ASN A 119 29.93 18.06 25.69
CA ASN A 119 29.93 19.37 26.34
C ASN A 119 28.74 19.53 27.30
N LYS A 120 28.89 19.02 28.54
CA LYS A 120 27.83 19.05 29.57
C LYS A 120 27.67 20.39 30.29
N LYS A 121 28.60 21.35 30.08
CA LYS A 121 28.65 22.61 30.84
C LYS A 121 27.70 23.70 30.30
N THR A 122 27.31 23.63 29.02
CA THR A 122 26.50 24.67 28.37
C THR A 122 25.05 24.22 28.21
N SER A 123 24.20 24.58 29.16
CA SER A 123 22.75 24.34 29.14
C SER A 123 22.00 24.97 27.95
N ASN A 124 22.66 25.87 27.21
CA ASN A 124 22.07 26.65 26.10
C ASN A 124 22.46 26.17 24.69
N ALA A 125 23.12 25.01 24.54
CA ALA A 125 23.55 24.55 23.24
C ALA A 125 22.37 23.96 22.42
N THR A 126 21.73 24.80 21.61
CA THR A 126 20.61 24.43 20.74
C THR A 126 21.03 23.66 19.48
N ALA A 127 22.31 23.74 19.09
CA ALA A 127 22.86 23.01 17.95
C ALA A 127 22.99 21.51 18.26
N LEU A 128 22.66 20.67 17.28
CA LEU A 128 22.92 19.23 17.34
C LEU A 128 24.35 18.98 16.81
N GLY A 129 25.14 18.10 17.42
CA GLY A 129 26.42 17.67 16.84
C GLY A 129 26.22 16.80 15.61
N VAL A 130 27.29 16.59 14.82
CA VAL A 130 27.26 15.72 13.63
C VAL A 130 26.78 14.30 13.98
N LYS A 131 27.22 13.75 15.12
CA LYS A 131 26.78 12.43 15.59
C LYS A 131 25.26 12.36 15.78
N GLN A 132 24.65 13.37 16.40
CA GLN A 132 23.20 13.39 16.62
C GLN A 132 22.38 13.47 15.33
N VAL A 133 22.92 14.11 14.28
CA VAL A 133 22.28 14.14 12.94
C VAL A 133 22.23 12.75 12.33
N LEU A 134 23.22 11.91 12.62
CA LEU A 134 23.37 10.60 12.01
C LEU A 134 22.58 9.51 12.76
N GLU A 135 22.67 9.45 14.08
CA GLU A 135 22.28 8.26 14.86
C GLU A 135 20.78 8.18 15.22
N LYS A 136 20.06 9.29 15.26
CA LYS A 136 18.66 9.30 15.74
C LYS A 136 17.70 8.57 14.79
N LYS A 137 16.50 8.22 15.29
CA LYS A 137 15.39 7.71 14.45
C LYS A 137 15.01 8.70 13.35
N GLU A 138 15.05 9.98 13.67
CA GLU A 138 14.89 11.12 12.73
C GLU A 138 16.22 11.52 12.06
N GLY A 139 17.30 10.78 12.32
CA GLY A 139 18.61 11.01 11.74
C GLY A 139 18.68 10.61 10.26
N LEU A 140 19.77 11.03 9.63
CA LEU A 140 19.98 10.93 8.18
C LEU A 140 19.77 9.51 7.63
N PHE A 141 20.36 8.50 8.27
CA PHE A 141 20.33 7.13 7.75
C PHE A 141 18.91 6.57 7.67
N ARG A 142 18.12 6.71 8.73
CA ARG A 142 16.78 6.10 8.78
C ARG A 142 15.73 6.94 8.04
N MET A 143 15.75 8.25 8.22
CA MET A 143 14.69 9.14 7.74
C MET A 143 14.88 9.61 6.30
N HIS A 144 16.13 9.65 5.81
CA HIS A 144 16.46 10.24 4.51
C HIS A 144 17.25 9.32 3.57
N MET A 145 17.87 8.24 4.06
CA MET A 145 18.50 7.23 3.20
C MET A 145 17.61 6.00 3.03
N MET A 146 17.21 5.35 4.14
CA MET A 146 16.37 4.14 4.12
C MET A 146 14.90 4.46 3.81
N GLY A 147 14.34 5.48 4.47
CA GLY A 147 13.05 6.07 4.13
C GLY A 147 13.26 7.33 3.31
N LYS A 148 12.42 7.54 2.28
CA LYS A 148 12.37 8.80 1.53
C LYS A 148 10.94 9.16 1.23
N ARG A 149 10.66 10.46 1.16
CA ARG A 149 9.44 10.95 0.49
C ARG A 149 9.66 10.78 -1.01
N VAL A 150 8.62 10.32 -1.70
CA VAL A 150 8.70 10.00 -3.13
C VAL A 150 7.75 10.88 -3.92
N ASN A 151 8.16 11.20 -5.15
CA ASN A 151 7.29 11.84 -6.14
C ASN A 151 6.33 10.80 -6.76
N TYR A 152 5.36 11.27 -7.55
CA TYR A 152 4.41 10.42 -8.26
C TYR A 152 3.67 9.43 -7.35
N ALA A 153 3.26 9.91 -6.18
CA ALA A 153 2.44 9.17 -5.24
C ALA A 153 1.19 9.98 -4.86
N ALA A 154 0.15 9.27 -4.43
CA ALA A 154 -1.10 9.83 -3.95
C ALA A 154 -1.55 9.10 -2.68
N ARG A 155 -2.35 9.77 -1.86
CA ARG A 155 -2.96 9.22 -0.65
C ARG A 155 -4.39 9.71 -0.55
N THR A 156 -5.31 8.82 -0.24
CA THR A 156 -6.69 9.16 0.11
C THR A 156 -7.32 8.00 0.89
N VAL A 157 -8.48 8.26 1.46
CA VAL A 157 -9.33 7.26 2.10
C VAL A 157 -9.76 6.22 1.07
N ILE A 158 -9.90 4.96 1.51
CA ILE A 158 -10.46 3.89 0.68
C ILE A 158 -11.97 3.74 0.92
N THR A 159 -12.70 3.39 -0.13
CA THR A 159 -14.13 3.11 -0.08
C THR A 159 -14.40 1.81 -0.84
N PRO A 160 -15.34 0.97 -0.38
CA PRO A 160 -15.57 -0.30 -1.08
C PRO A 160 -16.19 -0.07 -2.45
N ASP A 161 -15.89 -0.98 -3.38
CA ASP A 161 -16.58 -1.11 -4.66
C ASP A 161 -16.58 -2.58 -5.13
N PRO A 162 -17.75 -3.25 -5.21
CA PRO A 162 -17.84 -4.62 -5.72
C PRO A 162 -17.83 -4.73 -7.25
N ASN A 163 -17.95 -3.61 -7.99
CA ASN A 163 -18.09 -3.62 -9.45
C ASN A 163 -16.74 -3.59 -10.18
N ILE A 164 -15.68 -3.10 -9.53
CA ILE A 164 -14.32 -3.18 -10.05
C ILE A 164 -13.77 -4.59 -9.89
N ASP A 165 -12.80 -4.97 -10.72
CA ASP A 165 -12.18 -6.29 -10.59
C ASP A 165 -11.27 -6.36 -9.35
N VAL A 166 -11.02 -7.58 -8.88
CA VAL A 166 -10.23 -7.80 -7.66
C VAL A 166 -8.81 -7.27 -7.80
N ASP A 167 -8.21 -7.27 -8.97
CA ASP A 167 -6.86 -6.75 -9.21
C ASP A 167 -6.85 -5.28 -9.69
N GLU A 168 -7.98 -4.58 -9.62
CA GLU A 168 -8.11 -3.18 -9.96
C GLU A 168 -8.23 -2.28 -8.73
N ILE A 169 -7.80 -1.03 -8.90
CA ILE A 169 -8.09 0.07 -7.98
C ILE A 169 -8.81 1.19 -8.73
N GLY A 170 -9.94 1.63 -8.20
CA GLY A 170 -10.64 2.81 -8.68
C GLY A 170 -9.89 4.08 -8.28
N VAL A 171 -9.39 4.81 -9.28
CA VAL A 171 -8.64 6.05 -9.11
C VAL A 171 -9.50 7.24 -9.49
N PRO A 172 -9.71 8.21 -8.58
CA PRO A 172 -10.34 9.49 -8.89
C PRO A 172 -9.70 10.20 -10.08
N LYS A 173 -10.53 10.76 -10.97
CA LYS A 173 -10.06 11.59 -12.10
C LYS A 173 -9.13 12.73 -11.66
N ALA A 174 -9.34 13.29 -10.47
CA ALA A 174 -8.48 14.34 -9.91
C ALA A 174 -7.01 13.89 -9.75
N PHE A 175 -6.78 12.65 -9.28
CA PHE A 175 -5.43 12.09 -9.21
C PHE A 175 -4.91 11.70 -10.59
N ALA A 176 -5.77 11.13 -11.45
CA ALA A 176 -5.38 10.70 -12.79
C ALA A 176 -4.87 11.86 -13.66
N LEU A 177 -5.42 13.07 -13.50
CA LEU A 177 -4.96 14.29 -14.20
C LEU A 177 -3.62 14.84 -13.68
N LYS A 178 -3.21 14.48 -12.46
CA LYS A 178 -1.98 14.98 -11.84
C LYS A 178 -0.81 14.00 -11.98
N LEU A 179 -1.09 12.72 -11.80
CA LEU A 179 -0.10 11.66 -11.99
C LEU A 179 0.19 11.50 -13.47
N SER A 180 1.46 11.58 -13.82
CA SER A 180 1.91 11.42 -15.21
C SER A 180 2.98 10.34 -15.34
N TYR A 181 3.10 9.81 -16.55
CA TYR A 181 4.05 8.77 -16.91
C TYR A 181 4.85 9.21 -18.15
N PRO A 182 6.19 9.16 -18.11
CA PRO A 182 7.03 9.47 -19.25
C PRO A 182 6.94 8.36 -20.30
N VAL A 183 6.35 8.65 -21.45
CA VAL A 183 6.29 7.73 -22.60
C VAL A 183 7.17 8.26 -23.72
N PRO A 184 8.20 7.50 -24.16
CA PRO A 184 8.97 7.83 -25.36
C PRO A 184 8.05 7.82 -26.59
N VAL A 185 8.13 8.86 -27.41
CA VAL A 185 7.39 8.94 -28.65
C VAL A 185 8.02 8.00 -29.68
N THR A 186 7.20 7.17 -30.30
CA THR A 186 7.61 6.21 -31.31
C THR A 186 6.56 6.16 -32.43
N PRO A 187 6.89 5.61 -33.61
CA PRO A 187 5.94 5.57 -34.73
C PRO A 187 4.61 4.85 -34.40
N TRP A 188 4.63 3.86 -33.51
CA TRP A 188 3.45 3.06 -33.15
C TRP A 188 2.51 3.75 -32.14
N ASN A 189 3.02 4.63 -31.27
CA ASN A 189 2.21 5.30 -30.25
C ASN A 189 1.96 6.80 -30.54
N ALA A 190 2.60 7.36 -31.57
CA ALA A 190 2.55 8.78 -31.87
C ALA A 190 1.13 9.30 -32.10
N GLU A 191 0.24 8.52 -32.72
CA GLU A 191 -1.14 8.94 -32.93
C GLU A 191 -1.91 9.12 -31.62
N GLU A 192 -1.76 8.18 -30.69
CA GLU A 192 -2.39 8.25 -29.37
C GLU A 192 -1.81 9.41 -28.54
N LEU A 193 -0.48 9.56 -28.53
CA LEU A 193 0.19 10.65 -27.83
C LEU A 193 -0.17 12.02 -28.40
N ARG A 194 -0.36 12.15 -29.73
CA ARG A 194 -0.88 13.37 -30.35
C ARG A 194 -2.24 13.76 -29.77
N LYS A 195 -3.17 12.80 -29.68
CA LYS A 195 -4.50 13.03 -29.10
C LYS A 195 -4.39 13.48 -27.63
N MET A 196 -3.53 12.83 -26.83
CA MET A 196 -3.29 13.20 -25.43
C MET A 196 -2.67 14.60 -25.27
N VAL A 197 -1.70 14.97 -26.11
CA VAL A 197 -1.10 16.31 -26.11
C VAL A 197 -2.10 17.38 -26.50
N ILE A 198 -2.97 17.11 -27.48
CA ILE A 198 -4.06 18.02 -27.89
C ILE A 198 -5.05 18.21 -26.73
N ASN A 199 -5.44 17.13 -26.04
CA ASN A 199 -6.32 17.19 -24.87
C ASN A 199 -5.70 18.01 -23.73
N GLY A 200 -4.38 17.97 -23.58
CA GLY A 200 -3.64 18.76 -22.60
C GLY A 200 -3.90 18.33 -21.14
N PRO A 201 -3.60 19.20 -20.16
CA PRO A 201 -3.56 18.81 -18.74
C PRO A 201 -4.92 18.77 -18.03
N GLN A 202 -6.00 19.29 -18.64
CA GLN A 202 -7.33 19.38 -17.99
C GLN A 202 -8.29 18.27 -18.42
N VAL A 203 -8.09 17.69 -19.60
CA VAL A 203 -8.96 16.65 -20.15
C VAL A 203 -8.27 15.30 -20.02
N HIS A 204 -8.97 14.31 -19.46
CA HIS A 204 -8.49 12.93 -19.34
C HIS A 204 -9.13 12.08 -20.45
N PRO A 205 -8.37 11.22 -21.16
CA PRO A 205 -6.91 11.04 -21.11
C PRO A 205 -6.17 12.20 -21.81
N GLY A 206 -5.06 12.66 -21.24
CA GLY A 206 -4.33 13.84 -21.70
C GLY A 206 -2.85 13.80 -21.33
N ALA A 207 -2.16 14.94 -21.43
CA ALA A 207 -0.75 15.06 -21.09
C ALA A 207 -0.42 16.39 -20.41
N CYS A 208 0.58 16.37 -19.54
CA CYS A 208 0.99 17.53 -18.74
C CYS A 208 2.17 18.30 -19.35
N MET A 209 3.17 17.56 -19.83
CA MET A 209 4.45 18.11 -20.25
C MET A 209 5.10 17.25 -21.34
N LEU A 210 6.02 17.85 -22.07
CA LEU A 210 6.83 17.23 -23.11
C LEU A 210 8.30 17.49 -22.81
N GLN A 211 9.12 16.46 -22.87
CA GLN A 211 10.57 16.57 -22.91
C GLN A 211 11.05 16.53 -24.36
N ASN A 212 11.84 17.51 -24.76
CA ASN A 212 12.48 17.55 -26.08
C ASN A 212 13.73 16.64 -26.12
N GLU A 213 14.33 16.44 -27.30
CA GLU A 213 15.53 15.60 -27.43
C GLU A 213 16.74 16.15 -26.66
N ASP A 214 16.79 17.46 -26.39
CA ASP A 214 17.85 18.13 -25.61
C ASP A 214 17.61 18.06 -24.08
N GLY A 215 16.57 17.37 -23.64
CA GLY A 215 16.18 17.28 -22.23
C GLY A 215 15.41 18.49 -21.71
N SER A 216 15.19 19.53 -22.52
CA SER A 216 14.38 20.67 -22.11
C SER A 216 12.90 20.28 -21.93
N MET A 217 12.29 20.79 -20.85
CA MET A 217 10.91 20.49 -20.49
C MET A 217 9.97 21.60 -20.95
N THR A 218 9.03 21.26 -21.83
CA THR A 218 7.95 22.15 -22.28
C THR A 218 6.65 21.80 -21.58
N LYS A 219 6.13 22.71 -20.76
CA LYS A 219 4.83 22.53 -20.09
C LYS A 219 3.69 22.86 -21.04
N LEU A 220 2.68 21.99 -21.11
CA LEU A 220 1.50 22.21 -21.95
C LEU A 220 0.55 23.19 -21.24
N LYS A 221 0.27 24.34 -21.89
CA LYS A 221 -0.66 25.33 -21.35
C LYS A 221 -2.10 24.82 -21.45
N PRO A 222 -2.92 24.92 -20.38
CA PRO A 222 -4.30 24.43 -20.39
C PRO A 222 -5.20 25.10 -21.44
N HIS A 223 -5.09 26.42 -21.60
CA HIS A 223 -6.00 27.22 -22.43
C HIS A 223 -5.48 27.47 -23.86
N ASP A 224 -4.24 27.08 -24.17
CA ASP A 224 -3.64 27.34 -25.48
C ASP A 224 -3.73 26.09 -26.37
N MET A 225 -4.75 26.03 -27.22
CA MET A 225 -4.91 24.93 -28.17
C MET A 225 -3.91 25.02 -29.33
N LYS A 226 -3.52 26.24 -29.75
CA LYS A 226 -2.59 26.45 -30.86
C LYS A 226 -1.20 25.90 -30.52
N GLN A 227 -0.71 26.20 -29.31
CA GLN A 227 0.54 25.64 -28.80
C GLN A 227 0.49 24.11 -28.76
N ARG A 228 -0.59 23.53 -28.22
CA ARG A 228 -0.75 22.07 -28.12
C ARG A 228 -0.77 21.39 -29.49
N MET A 229 -1.47 21.95 -30.47
CA MET A 229 -1.49 21.43 -31.83
C MET A 229 -0.12 21.53 -32.51
N ALA A 230 0.60 22.63 -32.32
CA ALA A 230 1.95 22.81 -32.87
C ALA A 230 2.92 21.77 -32.29
N VAL A 231 2.89 21.54 -30.98
CA VAL A 231 3.71 20.53 -30.30
C VAL A 231 3.34 19.12 -30.77
N ALA A 232 2.04 18.79 -30.84
CA ALA A 232 1.57 17.48 -31.29
C ALA A 232 2.04 17.13 -32.72
N LYS A 233 2.05 18.11 -33.63
CA LYS A 233 2.56 17.90 -35.00
C LYS A 233 4.06 17.60 -35.04
N ARG A 234 4.83 18.15 -34.11
CA ARG A 234 6.31 18.05 -34.04
C ARG A 234 6.85 16.85 -33.26
N LEU A 235 5.98 15.98 -32.73
CA LEU A 235 6.39 14.86 -31.88
C LEU A 235 7.36 13.87 -32.56
N LEU A 236 7.23 13.68 -33.88
CA LEU A 236 8.10 12.78 -34.68
C LEU A 236 9.11 13.54 -35.54
N THR A 237 9.13 14.87 -35.48
CA THR A 237 10.06 15.67 -36.27
C THR A 237 11.45 15.56 -35.64
N PRO A 238 12.48 15.10 -36.38
CA PRO A 238 13.85 15.08 -35.87
C PRO A 238 14.34 16.51 -35.60
N SER A 239 15.24 16.66 -34.64
CA SER A 239 15.92 17.93 -34.39
C SER A 239 17.26 17.95 -35.11
N ASP A 240 17.59 19.05 -35.80
CA ASP A 240 18.85 19.22 -36.56
C ASP A 240 20.07 19.49 -35.66
N LYS A 241 19.91 19.42 -34.33
CA LYS A 241 20.99 19.72 -33.37
C LYS A 241 21.86 18.49 -33.15
N GLU A 242 23.18 18.62 -33.34
CA GLU A 242 24.19 17.54 -33.19
C GLU A 242 24.22 16.84 -31.82
N ASN A 243 23.58 17.40 -30.78
CA ASN A 243 23.47 16.82 -29.43
C ASN A 243 22.14 16.12 -29.12
N SER A 244 21.28 15.85 -30.11
CA SER A 244 19.98 15.19 -29.89
C SER A 244 20.10 13.65 -29.93
N THR A 245 20.59 13.04 -28.85
CA THR A 245 20.68 11.57 -28.75
C THR A 245 19.41 10.91 -28.17
N GLY A 246 18.37 11.69 -27.84
CA GLY A 246 17.16 11.20 -27.19
C GLY A 246 15.90 11.28 -28.03
N LEU A 247 14.94 10.38 -27.78
CA LEU A 247 13.57 10.53 -28.28
C LEU A 247 12.82 11.59 -27.46
N LYS A 248 11.88 12.30 -28.08
CA LYS A 248 10.93 13.13 -27.33
C LYS A 248 10.10 12.26 -26.38
N VAL A 249 9.86 12.75 -25.17
CA VAL A 249 9.09 12.03 -24.14
C VAL A 249 7.84 12.82 -23.78
N VAL A 250 6.67 12.20 -23.89
CA VAL A 250 5.39 12.79 -23.49
C VAL A 250 5.03 12.29 -22.10
N TYR A 251 4.79 13.20 -21.17
CA TYR A 251 4.29 12.88 -19.83
C TYR A 251 2.77 12.83 -19.88
N ARG A 252 2.23 11.66 -20.27
CA ARG A 252 0.79 11.41 -20.33
C ARG A 252 0.20 11.21 -18.94
N HIS A 253 -1.10 11.47 -18.79
CA HIS A 253 -1.85 11.15 -17.58
C HIS A 253 -1.87 9.64 -17.29
N LEU A 254 -2.12 9.29 -16.03
CA LEU A 254 -2.45 7.93 -15.61
C LEU A 254 -3.68 7.42 -16.38
N CYS A 255 -3.58 6.25 -17.00
CA CYS A 255 -4.62 5.67 -17.86
C CYS A 255 -5.11 4.31 -17.31
N ASN A 256 -6.25 3.84 -17.83
CA ASN A 256 -6.81 2.54 -17.43
C ASN A 256 -5.79 1.44 -17.75
N GLY A 257 -5.61 0.50 -16.84
CA GLY A 257 -4.67 -0.61 -16.98
C GLY A 257 -3.24 -0.31 -16.53
N ASP A 258 -2.86 0.95 -16.30
CA ASP A 258 -1.56 1.28 -15.70
C ASP A 258 -1.45 0.68 -14.29
N ILE A 259 -0.27 0.20 -13.93
CA ILE A 259 -0.04 -0.39 -12.61
C ILE A 259 0.24 0.68 -11.54
N MET A 260 -0.37 0.50 -10.37
CA MET A 260 -0.10 1.30 -9.17
C MET A 260 0.22 0.39 -7.99
N LEU A 261 1.27 0.71 -7.24
CA LEU A 261 1.62 0.02 -6.01
C LEU A 261 0.84 0.62 -4.85
N LEU A 262 -0.06 -0.16 -4.27
CA LEU A 262 -0.87 0.24 -3.13
C LEU A 262 -0.26 -0.31 -1.85
N ASN A 263 -0.10 0.56 -0.86
CA ASN A 263 0.25 0.19 0.50
C ASN A 263 -0.79 0.69 1.51
N ARG A 264 -0.94 -0.08 2.59
CA ARG A 264 -1.56 0.40 3.83
C ARG A 264 -0.49 0.45 4.92
N GLN A 265 -0.49 1.53 5.69
CA GLN A 265 0.41 1.70 6.84
C GLN A 265 -0.30 1.22 8.12
N PRO A 266 0.37 0.48 9.01
CA PRO A 266 1.74 -0.05 8.92
C PRO A 266 1.86 -1.25 7.96
N THR A 267 2.98 -1.33 7.23
CA THR A 267 3.27 -2.43 6.30
C THR A 267 4.06 -3.51 7.04
N LEU A 268 3.40 -4.59 7.45
CA LEU A 268 3.99 -5.66 8.27
C LEU A 268 4.50 -6.84 7.44
N HIS A 269 3.85 -7.12 6.31
CA HIS A 269 4.14 -8.27 5.46
C HIS A 269 4.16 -7.87 4.00
N ARG A 270 4.81 -8.68 3.16
CA ARG A 270 4.93 -8.41 1.72
C ARG A 270 3.57 -8.17 1.04
N PRO A 271 2.50 -8.95 1.30
CA PRO A 271 1.16 -8.66 0.76
C PRO A 271 0.51 -7.34 1.22
N SER A 272 1.09 -6.59 2.17
CA SER A 272 0.65 -5.25 2.52
C SER A 272 1.09 -4.18 1.51
N ILE A 273 1.90 -4.55 0.52
CA ILE A 273 2.18 -3.76 -0.69
C ILE A 273 1.97 -4.64 -1.93
N MET A 274 0.98 -4.30 -2.76
CA MET A 274 0.67 -5.04 -3.98
C MET A 274 0.37 -4.09 -5.13
N ALA A 275 0.57 -4.58 -6.34
CA ALA A 275 0.34 -3.85 -7.57
C ALA A 275 -1.09 -4.11 -8.09
N HIS A 276 -1.85 -3.04 -8.30
CA HIS A 276 -3.21 -3.07 -8.85
C HIS A 276 -3.24 -2.30 -10.16
N ARG A 277 -4.11 -2.71 -11.08
CA ARG A 277 -4.39 -1.96 -12.30
C ARG A 277 -5.27 -0.76 -11.97
N ALA A 278 -4.90 0.42 -12.46
CA ALA A 278 -5.69 1.63 -12.30
C ALA A 278 -6.95 1.54 -13.16
N ARG A 279 -8.09 1.85 -12.55
CA ARG A 279 -9.38 2.08 -13.21
C ARG A 279 -9.82 3.50 -12.90
N ILE A 280 -9.79 4.41 -13.87
CA ILE A 280 -10.17 5.80 -13.65
C ILE A 280 -11.69 5.89 -13.49
N LEU A 281 -12.12 6.48 -12.37
CA LEU A 281 -13.50 6.76 -12.05
C LEU A 281 -13.74 8.27 -12.10
N SER A 282 -14.74 8.71 -12.87
CA SER A 282 -14.93 10.13 -13.20
C SER A 282 -15.54 10.95 -12.08
N THR A 283 -16.43 10.36 -11.29
CA THR A 283 -17.24 11.03 -10.25
C THR A 283 -16.63 10.93 -8.86
N GLU A 284 -15.72 9.98 -8.66
CA GLU A 284 -15.21 9.60 -7.36
C GLU A 284 -14.12 10.54 -6.84
N LYS A 285 -14.03 10.65 -5.51
CA LYS A 285 -13.00 11.44 -4.80
C LYS A 285 -12.03 10.60 -3.97
N THR A 286 -12.44 9.38 -3.61
CA THR A 286 -11.67 8.43 -2.81
C THR A 286 -11.18 7.27 -3.66
N PHE A 287 -10.20 6.52 -3.16
CA PHE A 287 -9.81 5.27 -3.83
C PHE A 287 -10.90 4.23 -3.64
N ARG A 288 -11.30 3.56 -4.73
CA ARG A 288 -12.25 2.44 -4.67
C ARG A 288 -11.51 1.11 -4.68
N LEU A 289 -11.73 0.28 -3.67
CA LEU A 289 -11.04 -1.00 -3.50
C LEU A 289 -12.05 -2.15 -3.39
N HIS A 290 -11.74 -3.27 -4.01
CA HIS A 290 -12.55 -4.49 -3.92
C HIS A 290 -12.39 -5.20 -2.56
N TYR A 291 -13.50 -5.68 -1.99
CA TYR A 291 -13.55 -6.34 -0.67
C TYR A 291 -12.59 -7.53 -0.51
N ALA A 292 -12.36 -8.27 -1.60
CA ALA A 292 -11.53 -9.48 -1.58
C ALA A 292 -10.08 -9.22 -1.12
N ASN A 293 -9.58 -7.98 -1.25
CA ASN A 293 -8.20 -7.64 -0.87
C ASN A 293 -8.07 -7.05 0.53
N CYS A 294 -9.18 -6.76 1.21
CA CYS A 294 -9.14 -6.13 2.54
C CYS A 294 -8.33 -6.94 3.55
N LYS A 295 -8.43 -8.28 3.50
CA LYS A 295 -7.64 -9.18 4.35
C LYS A 295 -6.13 -9.02 4.13
N SER A 296 -5.68 -8.84 2.89
CA SER A 296 -4.26 -8.67 2.57
C SER A 296 -3.67 -7.40 3.17
N TYR A 297 -4.45 -6.32 3.16
CA TYR A 297 -4.07 -5.02 3.74
C TYR A 297 -4.42 -4.87 5.22
N ASN A 298 -5.14 -5.84 5.79
CA ASN A 298 -5.78 -5.73 7.11
C ASN A 298 -6.66 -4.47 7.24
N ALA A 299 -7.36 -4.12 6.15
CA ALA A 299 -8.11 -2.87 6.04
C ALA A 299 -9.59 -3.04 6.38
N ASP A 300 -10.15 -2.04 7.05
CA ASP A 300 -11.56 -1.82 7.30
C ASP A 300 -12.00 -0.48 6.67
N PHE A 301 -13.19 -0.45 6.08
CA PHE A 301 -13.68 0.72 5.35
C PHE A 301 -14.27 1.79 6.30
N ASP A 302 -13.59 2.09 7.40
CA ASP A 302 -14.04 3.01 8.46
C ASP A 302 -13.36 4.39 8.44
N GLY A 303 -12.47 4.61 7.47
CA GLY A 303 -11.66 5.84 7.37
C GLY A 303 -10.20 5.58 7.00
N ASP A 304 -9.81 4.31 6.85
CA ASP A 304 -8.49 3.90 6.41
C ASP A 304 -7.97 4.65 5.17
N GLU A 305 -6.74 5.14 5.26
CA GLU A 305 -6.01 5.75 4.15
C GLU A 305 -5.00 4.77 3.54
N MET A 306 -4.90 4.78 2.21
CA MET A 306 -3.87 4.02 1.51
C MET A 306 -3.00 4.92 0.65
N ASN A 307 -1.71 4.58 0.55
CA ASN A 307 -0.81 5.24 -0.40
C ASN A 307 -0.79 4.47 -1.70
N ALA A 308 -0.85 5.19 -2.82
CA ALA A 308 -0.68 4.66 -4.15
C ALA A 308 0.58 5.28 -4.77
N HIS A 309 1.53 4.44 -5.16
CA HIS A 309 2.77 4.85 -5.82
C HIS A 309 2.69 4.48 -7.30
N PHE A 310 3.02 5.44 -8.17
CA PHE A 310 2.97 5.24 -9.61
C PHE A 310 4.37 5.04 -10.21
N PRO A 311 4.76 3.81 -10.58
CA PRO A 311 6.08 3.53 -11.13
C PRO A 311 6.36 4.31 -12.41
N GLN A 312 7.59 4.81 -12.56
CA GLN A 312 7.98 5.75 -13.63
C GLN A 312 8.84 5.12 -14.74
N SER A 313 9.20 3.83 -14.63
CA SER A 313 10.00 3.11 -15.63
C SER A 313 9.26 1.86 -16.12
N GLU A 314 9.54 1.42 -17.34
CA GLU A 314 8.92 0.19 -17.88
C GLU A 314 9.40 -1.07 -17.15
N ILE A 315 10.63 -1.07 -16.63
CA ILE A 315 11.16 -2.15 -15.79
C ILE A 315 10.31 -2.26 -14.52
N SER A 316 10.10 -1.15 -13.82
CA SER A 316 9.28 -1.13 -12.60
C SER A 316 7.81 -1.47 -12.87
N ARG A 317 7.26 -1.09 -14.04
CA ARG A 317 5.91 -1.51 -14.45
C ARG A 317 5.84 -3.01 -14.70
N SER A 318 6.84 -3.59 -15.37
CA SER A 318 6.95 -5.04 -15.60
C SER A 318 7.01 -5.81 -14.28
N GLU A 319 7.80 -5.36 -13.31
CA GLU A 319 7.82 -5.95 -11.97
C GLU A 319 6.44 -5.84 -11.28
N GLY A 320 5.76 -4.71 -11.44
CA GLY A 320 4.40 -4.52 -10.96
C GLY A 320 3.41 -5.54 -11.55
N TYR A 321 3.40 -5.72 -12.87
CA TYR A 321 2.50 -6.68 -13.53
C TYR A 321 2.83 -8.14 -13.20
N ASN A 322 4.12 -8.48 -13.18
CA ASN A 322 4.57 -9.88 -13.21
C ASN A 322 5.05 -10.42 -11.88
N LEU A 323 5.45 -9.58 -10.91
CA LEU A 323 5.99 -10.04 -9.63
C LEU A 323 5.12 -9.59 -8.46
N VAL A 324 4.70 -8.32 -8.44
CA VAL A 324 4.06 -7.69 -7.28
C VAL A 324 2.53 -7.59 -7.44
N SER A 325 1.96 -8.13 -8.52
CA SER A 325 0.52 -8.09 -8.77
C SER A 325 -0.28 -8.86 -7.72
N VAL A 326 -1.54 -8.46 -7.52
CA VAL A 326 -2.48 -9.13 -6.63
C VAL A 326 -2.62 -10.62 -6.99
N ALA A 327 -2.61 -10.95 -8.28
CA ALA A 327 -2.74 -12.33 -8.77
C ALA A 327 -1.64 -13.25 -8.23
N ASN A 328 -0.42 -12.74 -8.11
CA ASN A 328 0.73 -13.51 -7.60
C ASN A 328 0.80 -13.56 -6.07
N HIS A 329 -0.01 -12.77 -5.38
CA HIS A 329 -0.09 -12.72 -3.92
C HIS A 329 -1.39 -13.34 -3.39
N TYR A 330 -2.01 -14.24 -4.16
CA TYR A 330 -3.19 -14.97 -3.71
C TYR A 330 -2.94 -15.81 -2.45
N LEU A 331 -1.73 -16.38 -2.29
CA LEU A 331 -1.33 -17.19 -1.15
C LEU A 331 -0.39 -16.42 -0.19
N VAL A 332 -0.52 -16.65 1.12
CA VAL A 332 0.42 -16.12 2.11
C VAL A 332 1.75 -16.90 2.02
N PRO A 333 2.91 -16.21 2.03
CA PRO A 333 4.21 -16.90 2.06
C PRO A 333 4.47 -17.75 3.32
N LYS A 334 3.76 -17.49 4.42
CA LYS A 334 3.95 -18.15 5.72
C LYS A 334 3.53 -19.62 5.69
N ASP A 335 2.34 -19.90 5.20
CA ASP A 335 1.68 -21.21 5.30
C ASP A 335 0.96 -21.62 4.02
N GLY A 336 1.08 -20.84 2.94
CA GLY A 336 0.41 -21.11 1.67
C GLY A 336 -1.11 -20.99 1.74
N THR A 337 -1.67 -20.35 2.78
CA THR A 337 -3.12 -20.17 2.88
C THR A 337 -3.63 -19.05 1.97
N PRO A 338 -4.84 -19.14 1.40
CA PRO A 338 -5.42 -18.05 0.62
C PRO A 338 -5.66 -16.75 1.41
N LEU A 339 -5.33 -15.62 0.79
CA LEU A 339 -5.62 -14.27 1.28
C LEU A 339 -6.90 -13.72 0.68
N SER A 340 -7.02 -13.74 -0.65
CA SER A 340 -8.16 -13.16 -1.35
C SER A 340 -9.37 -14.09 -1.33
N GLY A 341 -10.54 -13.52 -1.07
CA GLY A 341 -11.80 -14.25 -1.11
C GLY A 341 -13.00 -13.36 -0.87
N LEU A 342 -14.18 -13.78 -1.31
CA LEU A 342 -15.41 -13.03 -1.08
C LEU A 342 -15.89 -13.21 0.36
N ILE A 343 -16.51 -12.16 0.89
CA ILE A 343 -16.97 -12.06 2.27
C ILE A 343 -18.42 -11.55 2.32
N GLN A 344 -19.05 -11.69 3.49
CA GLN A 344 -20.34 -11.07 3.84
C GLN A 344 -21.46 -11.38 2.82
N ASP A 345 -21.98 -10.36 2.14
CA ASP A 345 -23.14 -10.42 1.24
C ASP A 345 -22.95 -11.40 0.08
N HIS A 346 -21.73 -11.48 -0.44
CA HIS A 346 -21.38 -12.46 -1.48
C HIS A 346 -21.51 -13.91 -0.98
N VAL A 347 -21.25 -14.16 0.31
CA VAL A 347 -21.43 -15.48 0.91
C VAL A 347 -22.91 -15.84 0.95
N ILE A 348 -23.75 -14.90 1.39
CA ILE A 348 -25.21 -15.09 1.48
C ILE A 348 -25.80 -15.31 0.08
N SER A 349 -25.43 -14.45 -0.86
CA SER A 349 -25.90 -14.49 -2.24
C SER A 349 -25.49 -15.78 -2.95
N GLY A 350 -24.23 -16.22 -2.80
CA GLY A 350 -23.77 -17.48 -3.41
C GLY A 350 -24.51 -18.71 -2.89
N VAL A 351 -24.81 -18.76 -1.59
CA VAL A 351 -25.67 -19.82 -1.04
C VAL A 351 -27.06 -19.73 -1.66
N LYS A 352 -27.76 -18.59 -1.54
CA LYS A 352 -29.15 -18.42 -2.03
C LYS A 352 -29.28 -18.70 -3.53
N LEU A 353 -28.30 -18.30 -4.33
CA LEU A 353 -28.25 -18.55 -5.77
C LEU A 353 -28.13 -20.05 -6.05
N THR A 354 -27.29 -20.77 -5.30
CA THR A 354 -26.97 -22.17 -5.57
C THR A 354 -27.91 -23.17 -4.90
N VAL A 355 -28.84 -22.74 -4.03
CA VAL A 355 -29.85 -23.62 -3.43
C VAL A 355 -30.69 -24.35 -4.49
N ARG A 356 -30.91 -25.67 -4.29
CA ARG A 356 -31.82 -26.45 -5.15
C ARG A 356 -33.25 -25.94 -5.08
N GLY A 357 -33.87 -25.83 -6.25
CA GLY A 357 -35.22 -25.27 -6.41
C GLY A 357 -35.23 -23.81 -6.83
N LYS A 358 -34.06 -23.16 -6.92
CA LYS A 358 -33.94 -21.83 -7.52
C LYS A 358 -33.81 -21.94 -9.05
N PHE A 359 -34.78 -21.38 -9.77
CA PHE A 359 -34.85 -21.39 -11.22
C PHE A 359 -34.98 -19.97 -11.79
N PHE A 360 -34.42 -19.80 -12.98
CA PHE A 360 -34.34 -18.53 -13.71
C PHE A 360 -34.92 -18.70 -15.10
N SER A 361 -35.59 -17.66 -15.58
CA SER A 361 -35.99 -17.59 -16.99
C SER A 361 -34.76 -17.39 -17.88
N ARG A 362 -34.92 -17.58 -19.19
CA ARG A 362 -33.84 -17.36 -20.16
C ARG A 362 -33.23 -15.96 -20.04
N THR A 363 -34.06 -14.94 -19.88
CA THR A 363 -33.64 -13.53 -19.79
C THR A 363 -32.84 -13.28 -18.53
N ASP A 364 -33.31 -13.77 -17.37
CA ASP A 364 -32.62 -13.58 -16.09
C ASP A 364 -31.27 -14.32 -16.07
N TYR A 365 -31.25 -15.55 -16.59
CA TYR A 365 -30.03 -16.34 -16.74
C TYR A 365 -28.99 -15.61 -17.61
N GLN A 366 -29.40 -15.13 -18.79
CA GLN A 366 -28.49 -14.40 -19.68
C GLN A 366 -28.02 -13.07 -19.08
N HIS A 367 -28.89 -12.36 -18.36
CA HIS A 367 -28.54 -11.12 -17.67
C HIS A 367 -27.48 -11.35 -16.58
N LEU A 368 -27.69 -12.33 -15.70
CA LEU A 368 -26.74 -12.68 -14.64
C LEU A 368 -25.38 -13.12 -15.21
N VAL A 369 -25.39 -13.97 -16.25
CA VAL A 369 -24.16 -14.43 -16.91
C VAL A 369 -23.42 -13.27 -17.57
N PHE A 370 -24.13 -12.36 -18.25
CA PHE A 370 -23.52 -11.22 -18.91
C PHE A 370 -22.89 -10.24 -17.90
N GLN A 371 -23.56 -9.99 -16.78
CA GLN A 371 -23.01 -9.13 -15.72
C GLN A 371 -21.75 -9.74 -15.08
N ALA A 372 -21.76 -11.06 -14.84
CA ALA A 372 -20.60 -11.79 -14.33
C ALA A 372 -19.40 -11.67 -15.28
N LEU A 373 -19.62 -11.88 -16.58
CA LEU A 373 -18.58 -11.96 -17.61
C LEU A 373 -18.38 -10.63 -18.37
N SER A 374 -18.65 -9.49 -17.73
CA SER A 374 -18.57 -8.15 -18.36
C SER A 374 -17.21 -7.81 -18.97
N GLN A 375 -16.12 -8.43 -18.49
CA GLN A 375 -14.76 -8.23 -19.01
C GLN A 375 -14.38 -9.21 -20.12
N LYS A 376 -15.20 -10.24 -20.38
CA LYS A 376 -14.89 -11.26 -21.38
C LYS A 376 -15.17 -10.70 -22.77
N ASN A 377 -14.12 -10.56 -23.56
CA ASN A 377 -14.24 -10.24 -24.97
C ASN A 377 -14.55 -11.52 -25.76
N GLY A 378 -15.64 -11.52 -26.52
CA GLY A 378 -15.99 -12.59 -27.46
C GLY A 378 -17.19 -13.43 -27.06
N TYR A 379 -17.28 -14.63 -27.63
CA TYR A 379 -18.45 -15.51 -27.49
C TYR A 379 -18.55 -16.12 -26.08
N ILE A 380 -19.74 -16.02 -25.48
CA ILE A 380 -20.07 -16.64 -24.19
C ILE A 380 -20.77 -17.97 -24.46
N LYS A 381 -20.16 -19.07 -23.99
CA LYS A 381 -20.76 -20.41 -24.10
C LYS A 381 -21.87 -20.54 -23.06
N LEU A 382 -23.12 -20.63 -23.50
CA LEU A 382 -24.28 -20.84 -22.63
C LEU A 382 -24.63 -22.32 -22.49
N MET A 383 -25.29 -22.68 -21.40
CA MET A 383 -25.79 -24.04 -21.14
C MET A 383 -27.24 -24.22 -21.62
N PRO A 384 -27.66 -25.44 -21.99
CA PRO A 384 -29.07 -25.74 -22.21
C PRO A 384 -29.89 -25.63 -20.92
N PRO A 385 -31.21 -25.41 -20.98
CA PRO A 385 -32.06 -25.32 -19.79
C PRO A 385 -32.12 -26.65 -19.05
N ALA A 386 -32.15 -26.60 -17.71
CA ALA A 386 -32.35 -27.79 -16.87
C ALA A 386 -33.77 -28.36 -16.98
N ILE A 387 -34.77 -27.48 -17.20
CA ILE A 387 -36.16 -27.87 -17.39
C ILE A 387 -36.61 -27.37 -18.76
N TRP A 388 -37.12 -28.27 -19.60
CA TRP A 388 -37.62 -27.93 -20.94
C TRP A 388 -39.12 -27.60 -20.97
N LYS A 389 -39.93 -28.37 -20.23
CA LYS A 389 -41.39 -28.21 -20.14
C LYS A 389 -41.80 -27.99 -18.68
N PRO A 390 -42.81 -27.16 -18.39
CA PRO A 390 -43.66 -26.40 -19.33
C PRO A 390 -42.99 -25.15 -19.92
N LYS A 391 -41.91 -24.65 -19.32
CA LYS A 391 -41.13 -23.50 -19.80
C LYS A 391 -39.63 -23.80 -19.66
N PRO A 392 -38.77 -23.32 -20.58
CA PRO A 392 -37.32 -23.42 -20.43
C PRO A 392 -36.85 -22.64 -19.20
N LEU A 393 -36.29 -23.35 -18.23
CA LEU A 393 -35.75 -22.78 -16.99
C LEU A 393 -34.33 -23.27 -16.71
N TRP A 394 -33.50 -22.37 -16.19
CA TRP A 394 -32.13 -22.64 -15.77
C TRP A 394 -32.02 -22.64 -14.26
N SER A 395 -31.20 -23.51 -13.68
CA SER A 395 -30.94 -23.49 -12.25
C SER A 395 -29.86 -22.46 -11.90
N GLY A 396 -29.82 -22.00 -10.65
CA GLY A 396 -28.71 -21.13 -10.21
C GLY A 396 -27.35 -21.82 -10.22
N LYS A 397 -27.31 -23.15 -10.06
CA LYS A 397 -26.10 -23.95 -10.25
C LYS A 397 -25.60 -23.87 -11.70
N GLN A 398 -26.48 -23.79 -12.70
CA GLN A 398 -26.10 -23.60 -14.10
C GLN A 398 -25.51 -22.20 -14.37
N VAL A 399 -25.96 -21.15 -13.67
CA VAL A 399 -25.34 -19.81 -13.76
C VAL A 399 -23.86 -19.90 -13.37
N VAL A 400 -23.57 -20.48 -12.20
CA VAL A 400 -22.20 -20.68 -11.71
C VAL A 400 -21.38 -21.55 -12.65
N SER A 401 -21.96 -22.66 -13.13
CA SER A 401 -21.32 -23.57 -14.09
C SER A 401 -20.91 -22.84 -15.37
N THR A 402 -21.81 -22.00 -15.89
CA THR A 402 -21.56 -21.19 -17.09
C THR A 402 -20.38 -20.25 -16.88
N ILE A 403 -20.27 -19.63 -15.71
CA ILE A 403 -19.15 -18.74 -15.37
C ILE A 403 -17.83 -19.53 -15.33
N ILE A 404 -17.79 -20.67 -14.63
CA ILE A 404 -16.58 -21.52 -14.52
C ILE A 404 -16.10 -21.97 -15.90
N ILE A 405 -17.00 -22.45 -16.75
CA ILE A 405 -16.70 -22.92 -18.10
C ILE A 405 -16.12 -21.79 -18.96
N ASN A 406 -16.64 -20.57 -18.82
CA ASN A 406 -16.22 -19.43 -19.63
C ASN A 406 -14.92 -18.77 -19.16
N ILE A 407 -14.55 -18.91 -17.89
CA ILE A 407 -13.30 -18.39 -17.31
C ILE A 407 -12.13 -19.37 -17.51
N THR A 408 -12.44 -20.67 -17.60
CA THR A 408 -11.42 -21.68 -17.88
C THR A 408 -10.68 -21.34 -19.18
N PRO A 409 -9.33 -21.28 -19.17
CA PRO A 409 -8.55 -20.90 -20.34
C PRO A 409 -8.84 -21.79 -21.56
N PRO A 410 -8.85 -21.24 -22.78
CA PRO A 410 -9.09 -22.03 -23.99
C PRO A 410 -8.02 -23.12 -24.14
N GLY A 411 -8.45 -24.33 -24.52
CA GLY A 411 -7.58 -25.50 -24.67
C GLY A 411 -7.24 -26.24 -23.37
N LYS A 412 -7.68 -25.75 -22.20
CA LYS A 412 -7.56 -26.48 -20.92
C LYS A 412 -8.85 -27.22 -20.59
N LYS A 413 -8.73 -28.39 -19.95
CA LYS A 413 -9.89 -29.12 -19.42
C LYS A 413 -10.47 -28.36 -18.23
N CYS A 414 -11.80 -28.37 -18.10
CA CYS A 414 -12.49 -27.76 -16.96
C CYS A 414 -12.29 -28.55 -15.66
N ILE A 415 -12.47 -27.88 -14.53
CA ILE A 415 -12.17 -28.41 -13.20
C ILE A 415 -13.11 -29.55 -12.78
N ASN A 416 -12.56 -30.53 -12.05
CA ASN A 416 -13.31 -31.51 -11.28
C ASN A 416 -13.01 -31.30 -9.80
N LEU A 417 -14.04 -31.21 -8.96
CA LEU A 417 -13.89 -30.97 -7.52
C LEU A 417 -14.89 -31.81 -6.72
N ASN A 418 -14.41 -32.43 -5.65
CA ASN A 418 -15.22 -32.98 -4.57
C ASN A 418 -14.93 -32.19 -3.30
N SER A 419 -15.94 -31.53 -2.77
CA SER A 419 -15.83 -30.65 -1.61
C SER A 419 -17.05 -30.80 -0.70
N LYS A 420 -17.02 -30.12 0.45
CA LYS A 420 -18.13 -30.06 1.40
C LYS A 420 -18.44 -28.60 1.71
N ALA A 421 -19.73 -28.29 1.80
CA ALA A 421 -20.20 -27.02 2.34
C ALA A 421 -20.12 -27.04 3.88
N LYS A 422 -20.10 -25.85 4.50
CA LYS A 422 -20.20 -25.71 5.96
C LYS A 422 -21.59 -26.02 6.49
N ILE A 423 -22.62 -25.80 5.68
CA ILE A 423 -24.00 -26.05 6.07
C ILE A 423 -24.23 -27.56 6.02
N GLY A 424 -24.57 -28.16 7.16
CA GLY A 424 -24.70 -29.61 7.28
C GLY A 424 -25.97 -30.12 6.59
N TYR A 425 -26.00 -31.40 6.23
CA TYR A 425 -27.16 -32.00 5.55
C TYR A 425 -28.46 -31.86 6.39
N LYS A 426 -28.34 -31.94 7.73
CA LYS A 426 -29.46 -31.82 8.68
C LYS A 426 -30.16 -30.46 8.60
N ASP A 427 -29.43 -29.40 8.28
CA ASP A 427 -30.00 -28.05 8.18
C ASP A 427 -30.91 -27.92 6.94
N TRP A 428 -30.73 -28.80 5.95
CA TRP A 428 -31.57 -28.88 4.75
C TRP A 428 -32.76 -29.84 4.92
N GLU A 429 -32.77 -30.68 5.96
CA GLU A 429 -33.82 -31.64 6.23
C GLU A 429 -35.05 -30.97 6.87
N LYS A 430 -36.04 -30.63 6.04
CA LYS A 430 -37.33 -30.10 6.55
C LYS A 430 -38.29 -31.19 7.01
N ARG A 431 -38.14 -32.42 6.52
CA ARG A 431 -39.02 -33.57 6.75
C ARG A 431 -38.21 -34.86 6.74
N ARG A 432 -38.78 -35.92 7.33
CA ARG A 432 -38.18 -37.27 7.25
C ARG A 432 -38.01 -37.68 5.78
N PRO A 433 -36.87 -38.28 5.40
CA PRO A 433 -36.64 -38.78 4.05
C PRO A 433 -37.77 -39.74 3.63
N ARG A 434 -38.20 -39.62 2.37
CA ARG A 434 -39.21 -40.54 1.82
C ARG A 434 -38.55 -41.90 1.55
N PRO A 435 -39.22 -43.02 1.87
CA PRO A 435 -38.72 -44.34 1.51
C PRO A 435 -38.68 -44.47 -0.02
N TRP A 436 -37.68 -45.20 -0.51
CA TRP A 436 -37.52 -45.47 -1.93
C TRP A 436 -38.66 -46.36 -2.42
N VAL A 437 -39.32 -45.96 -3.51
CA VAL A 437 -40.48 -46.68 -4.06
C VAL A 437 -40.08 -47.68 -5.16
N ALA A 438 -38.91 -47.50 -5.77
CA ALA A 438 -38.33 -48.39 -6.77
C ALA A 438 -36.81 -48.49 -6.57
N GLY A 439 -36.24 -49.65 -6.88
CA GLY A 439 -34.85 -50.02 -6.58
C GLY A 439 -33.81 -48.99 -7.01
N GLY A 440 -32.75 -48.90 -6.21
CA GLY A 440 -31.59 -48.04 -6.41
C GLY A 440 -30.51 -48.38 -5.38
N SER A 441 -29.28 -47.92 -5.63
CA SER A 441 -28.20 -48.06 -4.66
C SER A 441 -28.52 -47.24 -3.41
N TYR A 442 -28.53 -47.88 -2.24
CA TYR A 442 -28.65 -47.16 -0.98
C TYR A 442 -27.49 -46.16 -0.85
N PHE A 443 -27.81 -44.92 -0.47
CA PHE A 443 -26.80 -43.94 -0.11
C PHE A 443 -25.96 -44.49 1.04
N LYS A 444 -24.64 -44.47 0.88
CA LYS A 444 -23.71 -44.94 1.91
C LYS A 444 -23.59 -43.94 3.05
N SER A 445 -23.86 -42.66 2.77
CA SER A 445 -23.85 -41.58 3.75
C SER A 445 -25.11 -40.72 3.65
N PRO A 446 -25.67 -40.22 4.76
CA PRO A 446 -26.80 -39.28 4.74
C PRO A 446 -26.51 -37.95 4.01
N SER A 447 -25.23 -37.62 3.82
CA SER A 447 -24.77 -36.43 3.10
C SER A 447 -24.74 -36.60 1.59
N GLU A 448 -24.84 -37.82 1.08
CA GLU A 448 -24.74 -38.12 -0.35
C GLU A 448 -25.90 -37.48 -1.11
N MET A 449 -25.57 -36.76 -2.20
CA MET A 449 -26.54 -35.97 -2.98
C MET A 449 -27.33 -34.91 -2.17
N SER A 450 -26.81 -34.51 -1.01
CA SER A 450 -27.35 -33.41 -0.21
C SER A 450 -26.73 -32.07 -0.62
N GLU A 451 -27.34 -30.96 -0.23
CA GLU A 451 -26.75 -29.63 -0.45
C GLU A 451 -25.45 -29.39 0.34
N ALA A 452 -25.09 -30.31 1.26
CA ALA A 452 -23.83 -30.26 2.00
C ALA A 452 -22.64 -30.86 1.23
N GLU A 453 -22.89 -31.70 0.22
CA GLU A 453 -21.87 -32.30 -0.63
C GLU A 453 -21.74 -31.49 -1.91
N VAL A 454 -20.54 -30.97 -2.21
CA VAL A 454 -20.29 -30.16 -3.40
C VAL A 454 -19.52 -30.96 -4.43
N ILE A 455 -20.14 -31.13 -5.60
CA ILE A 455 -19.58 -31.90 -6.71
C ILE A 455 -19.56 -31.03 -7.96
N ILE A 456 -18.36 -30.78 -8.47
CA ILE A 456 -18.14 -30.14 -9.77
C ILE A 456 -17.50 -31.14 -10.71
N ARG A 457 -18.05 -31.29 -11.92
CA ARG A 457 -17.50 -32.15 -12.97
C ARG A 457 -17.42 -31.40 -14.28
N GLU A 458 -16.23 -31.40 -14.88
CA GLU A 458 -15.95 -30.67 -16.12
C GLU A 458 -16.45 -29.22 -16.09
N GLY A 459 -16.33 -28.56 -14.93
CA GLY A 459 -16.79 -27.17 -14.72
C GLY A 459 -18.27 -27.02 -14.40
N GLU A 460 -19.07 -28.08 -14.43
CA GLU A 460 -20.49 -28.07 -14.07
C GLU A 460 -20.70 -28.39 -12.59
N LEU A 461 -21.39 -27.50 -11.88
CA LEU A 461 -21.83 -27.69 -10.50
C LEU A 461 -23.07 -28.59 -10.46
N LEU A 462 -22.85 -29.87 -10.18
CA LEU A 462 -23.88 -30.90 -10.19
C LEU A 462 -24.63 -31.00 -8.86
N CYS A 463 -23.92 -30.86 -7.74
CA CYS A 463 -24.48 -31.02 -6.41
C CYS A 463 -23.88 -29.99 -5.43
N GLY A 464 -24.66 -29.64 -4.39
CA GLY A 464 -24.21 -28.80 -3.28
C GLY A 464 -24.39 -27.29 -3.46
N VAL A 465 -24.46 -26.58 -2.33
CA VAL A 465 -24.38 -25.11 -2.31
C VAL A 465 -22.93 -24.65 -2.26
N LEU A 466 -22.64 -23.54 -2.93
CA LEU A 466 -21.38 -22.85 -2.74
C LEU A 466 -21.50 -21.84 -1.61
N ASP A 467 -20.51 -21.84 -0.72
CA ASP A 467 -20.43 -20.99 0.44
C ASP A 467 -19.00 -20.46 0.63
N LYS A 468 -18.69 -19.96 1.84
CA LYS A 468 -17.36 -19.45 2.20
C LYS A 468 -16.23 -20.45 1.93
N THR A 469 -16.45 -21.77 1.94
CA THR A 469 -15.35 -22.74 1.70
C THR A 469 -14.92 -22.80 0.24
N HIS A 470 -15.73 -22.28 -0.68
CA HIS A 470 -15.48 -22.41 -2.11
C HIS A 470 -14.86 -21.15 -2.71
N TYR A 471 -15.40 -19.98 -2.35
CA TYR A 471 -14.98 -18.69 -2.89
C TYR A 471 -14.52 -17.69 -1.82
N GLY A 472 -14.42 -18.12 -0.56
CA GLY A 472 -13.75 -17.37 0.49
C GLY A 472 -12.24 -17.63 0.52
N ALA A 473 -11.57 -17.00 1.48
CA ALA A 473 -10.15 -17.21 1.75
C ALA A 473 -9.92 -18.54 2.50
N THR A 474 -10.16 -19.66 1.81
CA THR A 474 -10.15 -21.02 2.38
C THR A 474 -9.30 -21.97 1.56
N THR A 475 -8.46 -22.76 2.25
CA THR A 475 -7.63 -23.79 1.63
C THR A 475 -8.48 -24.87 0.96
N TYR A 476 -7.99 -25.36 -0.16
CA TYR A 476 -8.64 -26.37 -1.01
C TYR A 476 -10.07 -26.02 -1.47
N GLY A 477 -10.46 -24.75 -1.41
CA GLY A 477 -11.70 -24.26 -2.00
C GLY A 477 -11.64 -24.21 -3.52
N LEU A 478 -12.80 -23.98 -4.15
CA LEU A 478 -12.91 -23.84 -5.61
C LEU A 478 -11.91 -22.82 -6.17
N VAL A 479 -11.83 -21.62 -5.60
CA VAL A 479 -10.92 -20.57 -6.08
C VAL A 479 -9.45 -20.96 -5.88
N HIS A 480 -9.12 -21.66 -4.79
CA HIS A 480 -7.77 -22.15 -4.56
C HIS A 480 -7.37 -23.22 -5.57
N CYS A 481 -8.26 -24.17 -5.86
CA CYS A 481 -8.03 -25.18 -6.90
C CYS A 481 -7.91 -24.56 -8.30
N MET A 482 -8.67 -23.49 -8.58
CA MET A 482 -8.54 -22.74 -9.84
C MET A 482 -7.18 -22.03 -9.95
N ASN A 483 -6.67 -21.48 -8.84
CA ASN A 483 -5.32 -20.92 -8.78
C ASN A 483 -4.26 -21.97 -9.08
N GLU A 484 -4.39 -23.18 -8.52
CA GLU A 484 -3.45 -24.28 -8.75
C GLU A 484 -3.47 -24.80 -10.20
N LEU A 485 -4.66 -24.96 -10.77
CA LEU A 485 -4.81 -25.53 -12.12
C LEU A 485 -4.53 -24.54 -13.25
N TYR A 486 -4.87 -23.26 -13.07
CA TYR A 486 -4.88 -22.25 -14.14
C TYR A 486 -4.16 -20.94 -13.80
N GLY A 487 -3.58 -20.82 -12.60
CA GLY A 487 -2.85 -19.65 -12.13
C GLY A 487 -3.71 -18.54 -11.49
N GLY A 488 -3.03 -17.60 -10.84
CA GLY A 488 -3.61 -16.46 -10.13
C GLY A 488 -4.58 -15.59 -10.94
N PRO A 489 -4.28 -15.23 -12.20
CA PRO A 489 -5.20 -14.42 -13.01
C PRO A 489 -6.57 -15.07 -13.21
N SER A 490 -6.60 -16.39 -13.43
CA SER A 490 -7.85 -17.15 -13.59
C SER A 490 -8.65 -17.20 -12.29
N ALA A 491 -7.97 -17.34 -11.14
CA ALA A 491 -8.60 -17.34 -9.82
C ALA A 491 -9.20 -15.98 -9.45
N LEU A 492 -8.47 -14.88 -9.71
CA LEU A 492 -8.98 -13.53 -9.48
C LEU A 492 -10.09 -13.15 -10.43
N SER A 493 -10.02 -13.59 -11.69
CA SER A 493 -11.12 -13.44 -12.65
C SER A 493 -12.38 -14.14 -12.14
N LEU A 494 -12.26 -15.37 -11.63
CA LEU A 494 -13.38 -16.09 -11.02
C LEU A 494 -13.96 -15.33 -9.82
N LEU A 495 -13.13 -14.83 -8.91
CA LEU A 495 -13.58 -14.01 -7.78
C LEU A 495 -14.32 -12.74 -8.24
N SER A 496 -13.80 -12.06 -9.27
CA SER A 496 -14.41 -10.83 -9.81
C SER A 496 -15.77 -11.13 -10.45
N CYS A 497 -15.87 -12.20 -11.24
CA CYS A 497 -17.13 -12.62 -11.84
C CYS A 497 -18.16 -13.06 -10.79
N PHE A 498 -17.72 -13.77 -9.74
CA PHE A 498 -18.58 -14.15 -8.63
C PHE A 498 -19.05 -12.94 -7.83
N SER A 499 -18.17 -11.96 -7.56
CA SER A 499 -18.56 -10.71 -6.91
C SER A 499 -19.70 -10.01 -7.68
N LYS A 500 -19.51 -9.84 -8.99
CA LYS A 500 -20.49 -9.21 -9.88
C LYS A 500 -21.82 -9.96 -9.94
N VAL A 501 -21.81 -11.29 -10.12
CA VAL A 501 -23.05 -12.08 -10.20
C VAL A 501 -23.79 -12.15 -8.88
N PHE A 502 -23.05 -12.26 -7.77
CA PHE A 502 -23.65 -12.32 -6.45
C PHE A 502 -24.22 -10.97 -6.04
N GLY A 503 -23.55 -9.85 -6.38
CA GLY A 503 -24.10 -8.51 -6.21
C GLY A 503 -25.38 -8.31 -7.03
N ALA A 504 -25.36 -8.67 -8.31
CA ALA A 504 -26.52 -8.61 -9.20
C ALA A 504 -27.71 -9.40 -8.68
N TYR A 505 -27.46 -10.65 -8.30
CA TYR A 505 -28.51 -11.54 -7.79
C TYR A 505 -29.11 -11.02 -6.49
N LEU A 506 -28.27 -10.47 -5.60
CA LEU A 506 -28.74 -9.92 -4.33
C LEU A 506 -29.57 -8.65 -4.55
N GLN A 507 -29.27 -7.83 -5.55
CA GLN A 507 -30.11 -6.70 -5.96
C GLN A 507 -31.48 -7.15 -6.49
N MET A 508 -31.56 -8.31 -7.16
CA MET A 508 -32.83 -8.86 -7.64
C MET A 508 -33.69 -9.46 -6.51
N GLU A 509 -33.08 -10.20 -5.58
CA GLU A 509 -33.83 -10.96 -4.57
C GLU A 509 -33.99 -10.21 -3.23
N GLY A 510 -33.01 -9.37 -2.88
CA GLY A 510 -32.89 -8.76 -1.56
C GLY A 510 -32.45 -9.74 -0.47
N PHE A 511 -31.96 -9.19 0.63
CA PHE A 511 -31.72 -9.92 1.87
C PHE A 511 -31.90 -8.99 3.06
N THR A 512 -32.49 -9.51 4.14
CA THR A 512 -32.72 -8.77 5.38
C THR A 512 -32.65 -9.72 6.56
N LEU A 513 -32.41 -9.17 7.75
CA LEU A 513 -32.52 -9.87 9.02
C LEU A 513 -33.44 -9.05 9.93
N GLY A 514 -34.54 -9.65 10.39
CA GLY A 514 -35.49 -9.02 11.29
C GLY A 514 -35.37 -9.50 12.72
N VAL A 515 -36.07 -8.84 13.64
CA VAL A 515 -36.09 -9.24 15.07
C VAL A 515 -36.55 -10.69 15.24
N LYS A 516 -37.52 -11.15 14.42
CA LYS A 516 -38.04 -12.52 14.46
C LYS A 516 -36.97 -13.59 14.23
N ASP A 517 -35.93 -13.30 13.44
CA ASP A 517 -34.85 -14.24 13.14
C ASP A 517 -33.91 -14.45 14.34
N ILE A 518 -33.94 -13.53 15.30
CA ILE A 518 -33.15 -13.58 16.55
C ILE A 518 -33.96 -14.23 17.69
N LEU A 519 -35.28 -14.22 17.60
CA LEU A 519 -36.15 -14.72 18.67
C LEU A 519 -36.11 -16.25 18.74
N VAL A 520 -35.92 -16.75 19.95
CA VAL A 520 -35.96 -18.19 20.25
C VAL A 520 -37.41 -18.67 20.31
N CYS A 521 -37.69 -19.86 19.77
CA CYS A 521 -38.99 -20.50 19.89
C CYS A 521 -39.39 -20.70 21.37
N LYS A 522 -40.66 -20.44 21.72
CA LYS A 522 -41.17 -20.57 23.11
C LYS A 522 -40.84 -21.90 23.77
N SER A 523 -40.86 -23.00 23.02
CA SER A 523 -40.51 -24.35 23.53
C SER A 523 -39.03 -24.48 23.87
N ALA A 524 -38.14 -23.88 23.07
CA ALA A 524 -36.71 -23.85 23.32
C ALA A 524 -36.36 -22.89 24.47
N ASP A 525 -37.01 -21.73 24.57
CA ASP A 525 -36.79 -20.79 25.67
C ASP A 525 -37.22 -21.38 27.02
N LYS A 526 -38.33 -22.14 27.06
CA LYS A 526 -38.70 -22.93 28.26
C LYS A 526 -37.61 -23.92 28.68
N LYS A 527 -36.97 -24.61 27.72
CA LYS A 527 -35.85 -25.52 28.01
C LYS A 527 -34.64 -24.76 28.54
N ARG A 528 -34.30 -23.63 27.91
CA ARG A 528 -33.24 -22.72 28.36
C ARG A 528 -33.47 -22.26 29.80
N ASN A 529 -34.68 -21.82 30.13
CA ASN A 529 -35.02 -21.35 31.48
C ASN A 529 -34.88 -22.44 32.55
N LYS A 530 -35.26 -23.69 32.23
CA LYS A 530 -35.04 -24.85 33.13
C LYS A 530 -33.56 -25.14 33.37
N VAL A 531 -32.72 -24.98 32.34
CA VAL A 531 -31.27 -25.17 32.49
C VAL A 531 -30.68 -24.04 33.35
N ILE A 532 -31.09 -22.80 33.10
CA ILE A 532 -30.63 -21.63 33.88
C ILE A 532 -31.05 -21.75 35.35
N SER A 533 -32.28 -22.20 35.65
CA SER A 533 -32.71 -22.40 37.04
C SER A 533 -31.86 -23.44 37.75
N ARG A 534 -31.59 -24.58 37.11
CA ARG A 534 -30.73 -25.62 37.67
C ARG A 534 -29.29 -25.16 37.91
N ILE A 535 -28.75 -24.33 37.02
CA ILE A 535 -27.41 -23.73 37.21
C ILE A 535 -27.40 -22.80 38.43
N ARG A 536 -28.46 -22.03 38.65
CA ARG A 536 -28.58 -21.15 39.83
C ARG A 536 -28.66 -21.96 41.13
N GLU A 537 -29.45 -23.04 41.15
CA GLU A 537 -29.54 -23.95 42.30
C GLU A 537 -28.17 -24.55 42.65
N VAL A 538 -27.41 -25.02 41.65
CA VAL A 538 -26.05 -25.55 41.87
C VAL A 538 -25.09 -24.48 42.37
N ARG A 539 -25.21 -23.24 41.87
CA ARG A 539 -24.38 -22.11 42.34
C ARG A 539 -24.65 -21.79 43.81
N GLU A 540 -25.91 -21.74 44.22
CA GLU A 540 -26.28 -21.48 45.62
C GLU A 540 -25.74 -22.57 46.56
N LEU A 541 -25.81 -23.84 46.14
CA LEU A 541 -25.23 -24.96 46.89
C LEU A 541 -23.70 -24.87 46.98
N LEU A 542 -23.02 -24.46 45.90
CA LEU A 542 -21.57 -24.25 45.90
C LEU A 542 -21.16 -23.08 46.79
N GLU A 543 -21.88 -21.95 46.74
CA GLU A 543 -21.63 -20.80 47.61
C GLU A 543 -21.83 -21.19 49.09
N ALA A 544 -22.88 -21.95 49.42
CA ALA A 544 -23.08 -22.48 50.77
C ALA A 544 -21.97 -23.44 51.20
N PHE A 545 -21.48 -24.29 50.29
CA PHE A 545 -20.37 -25.21 50.55
C PHE A 545 -19.04 -24.47 50.77
N TYR A 546 -18.73 -23.47 49.95
CA TYR A 546 -17.53 -22.62 50.12
C TYR A 546 -17.56 -21.85 51.44
N VAL A 547 -18.71 -21.28 51.81
CA VAL A 547 -18.88 -20.63 53.12
C VAL A 547 -18.63 -21.65 54.25
N SER A 548 -19.15 -22.87 54.14
CA SER A 548 -18.93 -23.91 55.16
C SER A 548 -17.47 -24.37 55.27
N LEU A 549 -16.68 -24.28 54.20
CA LEU A 549 -15.25 -24.59 54.16
C LEU A 549 -14.37 -23.48 54.74
N SER A 550 -14.79 -22.21 54.66
CA SER A 550 -14.07 -21.09 55.30
C SER A 550 -14.26 -21.00 56.81
N PHE A 551 -15.24 -21.72 57.37
CA PHE A 551 -15.51 -21.78 58.82
C PHE A 551 -14.96 -23.05 59.50
N ARG A 552 -14.20 -23.89 58.79
CA ARG A 552 -13.35 -24.95 59.33
C ARG A 552 -11.89 -24.59 59.09
#